data_AF-A0A1F8NKT5-F1
#
_entry.id   AF-A0A1F8NKT5-F1
#
_cell.length_a   1.000
_cell.length_b   1.000
_cell.length_c   1.000
_cell.angle_alpha   90.00
_cell.angle_beta   90.00
_cell.angle_gamma   90.00
#
_symmetry.space_group_name_H-M   'P 1'
#
loop_
_entity.id
_entity.type
_entity.pdbx_description
1 polymer ?
#
loop_
_entity_poly.entity_id
_entity_poly.type
_entity_poly.pdbx_seq_one_letter_code
_entity_poly.pdbx_strand_id
1 'polypeptide(L)'
;MSLRRLILTKTGQDVSRCRGCRLCDEEYSREQDIPLYSLIQLILMNDEEVLTSRTLWSDEVLRCARDACTRELDLEKILLVLREESIRRGLVKTEGHQ
;
A
#
# COMPACT_ATOMS: atom_id res chain seq x y z
N MET A 1 10.51 -4.37 12.72
CA MET A 1 10.15 -5.38 11.69
C MET A 1 10.09 -4.66 10.36
N SER A 2 10.58 -5.23 9.26
CA SER A 2 10.48 -4.60 7.94
C SER A 2 9.05 -4.61 7.40
N LEU A 3 8.72 -3.67 6.51
CA LEU A 3 7.42 -3.59 5.83
C LEU A 3 7.11 -4.86 5.05
N ARG A 4 8.11 -5.40 4.32
CA ARG A 4 7.99 -6.70 3.63
C ARG A 4 7.60 -7.83 4.58
N ARG A 5 8.27 -7.92 5.73
CA ARG A 5 7.99 -8.98 6.71
C ARG A 5 6.63 -8.80 7.37
N LEU A 6 6.24 -7.57 7.66
CA LEU A 6 4.93 -7.23 8.19
C LEU A 6 3.83 -7.69 7.24
N ILE A 7 3.91 -7.30 5.96
CA ILE A 7 2.93 -7.65 4.92
C ILE A 7 2.86 -9.17 4.77
N LEU A 8 4.00 -9.84 4.58
CA LEU A 8 4.04 -11.30 4.46
C LEU A 8 3.38 -12.00 5.65
N THR A 9 3.63 -11.52 6.88
CA THR A 9 3.08 -12.12 8.09
C THR A 9 1.57 -11.90 8.23
N LYS A 10 1.06 -10.75 7.76
CA LYS A 10 -0.34 -10.36 7.93
C LYS A 10 -1.26 -10.82 6.78
N THR A 11 -0.74 -10.91 5.57
CA THR A 11 -1.54 -11.20 4.37
C THR A 11 -1.13 -12.49 3.65
N GLY A 12 0.05 -13.04 3.96
CA GLY A 12 0.67 -14.10 3.17
C GLY A 12 1.27 -13.63 1.83
N GLN A 13 1.16 -12.32 1.51
CA GLN A 13 1.68 -11.76 0.27
C GLN A 13 3.19 -11.49 0.38
N ASP A 14 3.97 -12.07 -0.52
CA ASP A 14 5.39 -11.75 -0.65
C ASP A 14 5.61 -10.68 -1.71
N VAL A 15 5.76 -9.43 -1.27
CA VAL A 15 5.96 -8.26 -2.13
C VAL A 15 7.23 -8.38 -2.98
N SER A 16 8.23 -9.18 -2.57
CA SER A 16 9.44 -9.42 -3.36
C SER A 16 9.17 -10.13 -4.69
N ARG A 17 7.98 -10.72 -4.85
CA ARG A 17 7.51 -11.31 -6.12
C ARG A 17 7.10 -10.27 -7.16
N CYS A 18 7.03 -8.98 -6.80
CA CYS A 18 6.77 -7.91 -7.75
C CYS A 18 7.84 -7.91 -8.87
N ARG A 19 7.40 -7.96 -10.13
CA ARG A 19 8.29 -7.96 -11.31
C ARG A 19 8.53 -6.58 -11.93
N GLY A 20 7.97 -5.54 -11.32
CA GLY A 20 8.10 -4.16 -11.78
C GLY A 20 7.52 -3.89 -13.18
N CYS A 21 6.43 -4.55 -13.54
CA CYS A 21 5.76 -4.34 -14.84
C CYS A 21 5.01 -3.00 -14.94
N ARG A 22 4.76 -2.32 -13.82
CA ARG A 22 4.05 -1.02 -13.71
C ARG A 22 2.59 -1.02 -14.20
N LEU A 23 1.99 -2.18 -14.44
CA LEU A 23 0.59 -2.30 -14.87
C LEU A 23 -0.41 -1.83 -13.80
N CYS A 24 -0.01 -1.83 -12.53
CA CYS A 24 -0.86 -1.32 -11.44
C CYS A 24 -1.01 0.21 -11.41
N ASP A 25 -0.31 0.95 -12.28
CA ASP A 25 -0.43 2.41 -12.39
C ASP A 25 -1.39 2.85 -13.52
N GLU A 26 -2.07 1.93 -14.21
CA GLU A 26 -2.92 2.26 -15.37
C GLU A 26 -4.10 3.19 -15.00
N GLU A 27 -4.63 3.10 -13.77
CA GLU A 27 -5.69 3.98 -13.25
C GLU A 27 -5.12 5.00 -12.26
N TYR A 28 -5.05 6.27 -12.69
CA TYR A 28 -4.57 7.37 -11.87
C TYR A 28 -5.72 8.07 -11.14
N SER A 29 -5.88 7.79 -9.84
CA SER A 29 -6.70 8.63 -8.97
C SER A 29 -5.92 9.88 -8.57
N ARG A 30 -6.57 11.05 -8.63
CA ARG A 30 -6.00 12.32 -8.16
C ARG A 30 -5.70 12.33 -6.66
N GLU A 31 -6.22 11.35 -5.92
CA GLU A 31 -6.01 11.20 -4.49
C GLU A 31 -4.64 10.57 -4.17
N GLN A 32 -3.98 9.94 -5.17
CA GLN A 32 -2.64 9.37 -5.05
C GLN A 32 -1.56 10.46 -5.01
N ASP A 33 -0.84 10.55 -3.89
CA ASP A 33 0.44 11.25 -3.78
C ASP A 33 1.63 10.34 -4.18
N ILE A 34 1.47 9.02 -4.06
CA ILE A 34 2.45 8.01 -4.46
C ILE A 34 1.74 6.97 -5.34
N PRO A 35 2.11 6.80 -6.62
CA PRO A 35 1.55 5.75 -7.47
C PRO A 35 1.74 4.34 -6.89
N LEU A 36 0.80 3.41 -7.16
CA LEU A 36 0.83 2.05 -6.60
C LEU A 36 2.15 1.30 -6.87
N TYR A 37 2.71 1.43 -8.07
CA TYR A 37 4.02 0.85 -8.38
C TYR A 37 5.12 1.43 -7.49
N SER A 38 5.17 2.76 -7.36
CA SER A 38 6.16 3.45 -6.53
C SER A 38 6.03 3.07 -5.06
N LEU A 39 4.80 2.93 -4.56
CA LEU A 39 4.52 2.46 -3.21
C LEU A 39 5.09 1.05 -2.98
N ILE A 40 4.94 0.15 -3.95
CA ILE A 40 5.55 -1.19 -3.89
C ILE A 40 7.08 -1.12 -3.88
N GLN A 41 7.69 -0.24 -4.68
CA GLN A 41 9.16 -0.06 -4.66
C GLN A 41 9.64 0.45 -3.30
N LEU A 42 8.95 1.42 -2.70
CA LEU A 42 9.27 1.93 -1.37
C LEU A 42 9.14 0.83 -0.29
N ILE A 43 8.10 -0.01 -0.35
CA ILE A 43 7.99 -1.20 0.52
C ILE A 43 9.20 -2.12 0.36
N LEU A 44 9.64 -2.39 -0.88
CA LEU A 44 10.80 -3.24 -1.15
C LEU A 44 12.09 -2.68 -0.54
N MET A 45 12.27 -1.36 -0.62
CA MET A 45 13.37 -0.61 -0.01
C MET A 45 13.22 -0.47 1.51
N ASN A 46 12.11 -0.91 2.08
CA ASN A 46 11.75 -0.69 3.48
C ASN A 46 11.71 0.80 3.85
N ASP A 47 11.28 1.63 2.90
CA ASP A 47 11.08 3.05 3.12
C ASP A 47 9.74 3.28 3.81
N GLU A 48 9.78 3.89 4.99
CA GLU A 48 8.61 4.09 5.84
C GLU A 48 7.76 5.31 5.43
N GLU A 49 8.20 6.11 4.45
CA GLU A 49 7.41 7.22 3.88
C GLU A 49 6.03 6.76 3.42
N VAL A 50 5.91 5.51 2.96
CA VAL A 50 4.62 4.92 2.54
C VAL A 50 3.57 4.95 3.65
N LEU A 51 3.96 4.88 4.92
CA LEU A 51 3.03 4.84 6.05
C LEU A 51 2.32 6.18 6.27
N THR A 52 2.88 7.28 5.78
CA THR A 52 2.28 8.62 5.88
C THR A 52 1.65 9.10 4.58
N SER A 53 1.69 8.28 3.52
CA SER A 53 1.17 8.61 2.21
C SER A 53 -0.36 8.73 2.20
N ARG A 54 -0.87 9.79 1.56
CA ARG A 54 -2.32 10.00 1.36
C ARG A 54 -2.95 8.91 0.49
N THR A 55 -2.17 8.30 -0.40
CA THR A 55 -2.55 7.14 -1.23
C THR A 55 -3.12 6.02 -0.37
N LEU A 56 -2.53 5.78 0.80
CA LEU A 56 -3.05 4.76 1.71
C LEU A 56 -4.49 5.05 2.07
N TRP A 57 -4.92 6.30 2.24
CA TRP A 57 -6.19 6.68 2.85
C TRP A 57 -7.34 6.95 1.87
N SER A 58 -7.08 6.85 0.58
CA SER A 58 -8.11 7.01 -0.45
C SER A 58 -8.94 5.73 -0.62
N ASP A 59 -10.27 5.84 -0.50
CA ASP A 59 -11.17 4.74 -0.78
C ASP A 59 -11.27 4.46 -2.29
N GLU A 60 -11.06 5.47 -3.14
CA GLU A 60 -10.95 5.26 -4.58
C GLU A 60 -9.72 4.43 -4.93
N VAL A 61 -8.56 4.79 -4.40
CA VAL A 61 -7.32 4.01 -4.57
C VAL A 61 -7.49 2.58 -4.08
N LEU A 62 -8.09 2.40 -2.90
CA LEU A 62 -8.30 1.08 -2.34
C LEU A 62 -9.18 0.20 -3.25
N ARG A 63 -10.25 0.77 -3.82
CA ARG A 63 -11.10 0.06 -4.80
C ARG A 63 -10.31 -0.30 -6.05
N CYS A 64 -9.55 0.62 -6.61
CA CYS A 64 -8.76 0.37 -7.82
C CYS A 64 -7.65 -0.66 -7.58
N ALA A 65 -7.06 -0.68 -6.38
CA ALA A 65 -5.97 -1.58 -6.01
C ALA A 65 -6.36 -3.07 -6.02
N ARG A 66 -7.64 -3.40 -5.82
CA ARG A 66 -8.14 -4.79 -5.74
C ARG A 66 -7.71 -5.64 -6.94
N ASP A 67 -7.86 -5.11 -8.15
CA ASP A 67 -7.64 -5.84 -9.40
C ASP A 67 -6.45 -5.28 -10.21
N ALA A 68 -5.72 -4.30 -9.66
CA ALA A 68 -4.64 -3.61 -10.37
C ALA A 68 -3.40 -4.49 -10.66
N CYS A 69 -3.16 -5.56 -9.89
CA CYS A 69 -2.03 -6.44 -10.15
C CYS A 69 -2.42 -7.70 -10.92
N THR A 70 -2.06 -7.74 -12.20
CA THR A 70 -2.21 -8.93 -13.06
C THR A 70 -1.27 -10.10 -12.71
N ARG A 71 -0.45 -9.95 -11.65
CA ARG A 71 0.56 -10.92 -11.20
C ARG A 71 0.30 -11.42 -9.78
N GLU A 72 -0.95 -11.34 -9.34
CA GLU A 72 -1.47 -11.96 -8.11
C GLU A 72 -1.03 -11.31 -6.79
N LEU A 73 -0.41 -10.13 -6.82
CA LEU A 73 -0.26 -9.34 -5.58
C LEU A 73 -1.60 -8.68 -5.25
N ASP A 74 -2.14 -9.01 -4.08
CA ASP A 74 -3.33 -8.36 -3.56
C ASP A 74 -2.97 -6.99 -2.97
N LEU A 75 -2.98 -5.95 -3.83
CA LEU A 75 -2.58 -4.60 -3.43
C LEU A 75 -3.56 -4.00 -2.42
N GLU A 76 -4.85 -4.30 -2.51
CA GLU A 76 -5.85 -3.87 -1.52
C GLU A 76 -5.48 -4.34 -0.11
N LYS A 77 -5.21 -5.65 0.06
CA LYS A 77 -4.77 -6.19 1.36
C LYS A 77 -3.46 -5.58 1.84
N ILE A 78 -2.53 -5.31 0.93
CA ILE A 78 -1.26 -4.65 1.27
C ILE A 78 -1.50 -3.25 1.83
N LEU A 79 -2.32 -2.44 1.14
CA LEU A 79 -2.64 -1.08 1.57
C LEU A 79 -3.35 -1.06 2.93
N LEU A 80 -4.29 -1.99 3.18
CA LEU A 80 -4.98 -2.11 4.47
C LEU A 80 -4.01 -2.42 5.62
N VAL A 81 -3.05 -3.33 5.42
CA VAL A 81 -2.04 -3.63 6.45
C VAL A 81 -1.13 -2.43 6.72
N LEU A 82 -0.81 -1.64 5.70
CA LEU A 82 -0.07 -0.40 5.90
C LEU A 82 -0.88 0.65 6.67
N ARG A 83 -2.19 0.82 6.37
CA ARG A 83 -3.09 1.69 7.15
C ARG A 83 -3.08 1.29 8.63
N GLU A 84 -3.30 0.01 8.92
CA GLU A 84 -3.29 -0.53 10.29
C GLU A 84 -1.95 -0.26 10.98
N GLU A 85 -0.84 -0.42 10.27
CA GLU A 85 0.49 -0.18 10.79
C GLU A 85 0.74 1.31 11.09
N SER A 86 0.28 2.21 10.22
CA SER A 86 0.35 3.66 10.43
C SER A 86 -0.41 4.09 11.68
N ILE A 87 -1.61 3.53 11.89
CA ILE A 87 -2.42 3.76 13.11
C ILE A 87 -1.68 3.21 14.33
N ARG A 88 -1.21 1.95 14.26
CA ARG A 88 -0.51 1.29 15.36
C ARG A 88 0.75 2.03 15.81
N ARG A 89 1.45 2.67 14.87
CA ARG A 89 2.64 3.49 15.15
C ARG A 89 2.31 4.93 15.56
N GLY A 90 1.04 5.35 15.51
CA GLY A 90 0.62 6.71 15.82
C GLY A 90 1.08 7.75 14.79
N LEU A 91 1.40 7.32 13.56
CA LEU A 91 1.84 8.20 12.47
C LEU A 91 0.69 9.01 11.87
N VAL A 92 -0.52 8.50 12.01
CA VAL A 92 -1.76 9.17 11.63
C VAL A 92 -2.68 9.13 12.83
N LYS A 93 -3.25 10.28 13.19
CA LYS A 93 -4.33 10.33 14.17
C LYS A 93 -5.58 9.85 13.44
N THR A 94 -6.20 8.77 13.91
CA THR A 94 -7.63 8.54 13.64
C THR A 94 -8.39 9.67 14.30
N GLU A 95 -8.49 10.81 13.63
CA GLU A 95 -9.45 11.84 14.02
C GLU A 95 -10.82 11.20 13.82
N GLY A 96 -11.49 10.95 14.93
CA GLY A 96 -12.87 10.50 14.94
C GLY A 96 -13.67 11.47 14.08
N HIS A 97 -14.41 10.93 13.12
CA HIS A 97 -15.51 11.67 12.51
C HIS A 97 -16.44 12.11 13.66
N GLN A 98 -16.44 13.41 13.94
CA GLN A 98 -17.54 14.12 14.59
C GLN A 98 -18.24 14.98 13.54
#